data_AF-A0A937KRF7-F1
#
_entry.id   AF-A0A937KRF7-F1
#
_cell.length_a   1.000
_cell.length_b   1.000
_cell.length_c   1.000
_cell.angle_alpha   90.00
_cell.angle_beta   90.00
_cell.angle_gamma   90.00
#
_symmetry.space_group_name_H-M   'P 1'
#
loop_
_entity.id
_entity.type
_entity.pdbx_description
1 polymer ?
#
loop_
_entity_poly.entity_id
_entity_poly.type
_entity_poly.pdbx_seq_one_letter_code
_entity_poly.pdbx_strand_id
1 'polypeptide(L)'
;WGIGCDATNAEAVQKVYELKRREESKAMVCLVQSEVQLERYCQAIPDVAYDIYEFAEKPTTLILDQAKGIAPNAIAEDGSCAFRIPKDDFCQKLLQQFKKPLIATSANISGQPAPKGFKEIQNEILEGVSYVVPLPDKASENKPSTIIKIAFDCTMNIIRA
;
A
#
# COMPACT_ATOMS: atom_id res chain seq x y z
N TRP A 1 -3.82 -6.43 -9.93
CA TRP A 1 -3.42 -5.12 -10.50
C TRP A 1 -3.64 -4.00 -9.49
N GLY A 2 -2.75 -3.00 -9.46
CA GLY A 2 -2.87 -1.86 -8.55
C GLY A 2 -2.47 -0.54 -9.21
N ILE A 3 -2.98 0.56 -8.66
CA ILE A 3 -2.57 1.93 -8.97
C ILE A 3 -1.59 2.35 -7.88
N GLY A 4 -0.50 3.00 -8.29
CA GLY A 4 0.47 3.52 -7.34
C GLY A 4 1.08 4.86 -7.72
N CYS A 5 1.60 5.53 -6.69
CA CYS A 5 2.25 6.84 -6.81
C CYS A 5 3.32 7.02 -5.72
N ASP A 6 4.14 8.06 -5.83
CA ASP A 6 5.11 8.43 -4.79
C ASP A 6 4.38 8.77 -3.48
N ALA A 7 4.55 7.97 -2.43
CA ALA A 7 3.90 8.21 -1.15
C ALA A 7 4.44 9.44 -0.42
N THR A 8 5.56 10.01 -0.87
CA THR A 8 6.15 11.23 -0.32
C THR A 8 5.64 12.49 -1.03
N ASN A 9 4.83 12.36 -2.08
CA ASN A 9 4.34 13.47 -2.89
C ASN A 9 2.82 13.65 -2.71
N ALA A 10 2.42 14.71 -2.01
CA ALA A 10 1.01 15.00 -1.72
C ALA A 10 0.15 15.20 -2.97
N GLU A 11 0.68 15.82 -4.03
CA GLU A 11 -0.04 16.02 -5.29
C GLU A 11 -0.29 14.68 -6.00
N ALA A 12 0.70 13.78 -5.97
CA ALA A 12 0.57 12.46 -6.58
C ALA A 12 -0.45 11.60 -5.81
N VAL A 13 -0.42 11.67 -4.47
CA VAL A 13 -1.41 11.02 -3.61
C VAL A 13 -2.82 11.55 -3.90
N GLN A 14 -2.96 12.88 -4.05
CA GLN A 14 -4.25 13.51 -4.34
C GLN A 14 -4.85 13.00 -5.65
N LYS A 15 -4.05 12.92 -6.70
CA LYS A 15 -4.49 12.37 -8.01
C LYS A 15 -5.03 10.94 -7.89
N VAL A 16 -4.45 10.11 -7.01
CA VAL A 16 -4.97 8.75 -6.77
C VAL A 16 -6.30 8.77 -6.03
N TYR A 17 -6.48 9.65 -5.04
CA TYR A 17 -7.78 9.82 -4.37
C TYR A 17 -8.87 10.26 -5.35
N GLU A 18 -8.57 11.28 -6.16
CA GLU A 18 -9.48 11.83 -7.18
C GLU A 18 -9.87 10.76 -8.21
N LEU A 19 -8.87 10.09 -8.81
CA LEU A 19 -9.10 9.04 -9.79
C LEU A 19 -9.98 7.92 -9.23
N LYS A 20 -9.79 7.57 -7.95
CA LYS A 20 -10.57 6.51 -7.31
C LYS A 20 -11.91 6.97 -6.78
N ARG A 21 -12.19 8.27 -6.75
CA ARG A 21 -13.35 8.86 -6.06
C ARG A 21 -13.40 8.39 -4.60
N ARG A 22 -12.24 8.38 -3.95
CA ARG A 22 -12.05 7.91 -2.58
C ARG A 22 -11.93 9.12 -1.65
N GLU A 23 -12.58 9.04 -0.50
CA GLU A 23 -12.40 10.01 0.58
C GLU A 23 -10.96 9.96 1.12
N GLU A 24 -10.37 11.14 1.36
CA GLU A 24 -9.00 11.30 1.87
C GLU A 24 -8.81 10.67 3.26
N SER A 25 -9.89 10.58 4.06
CA SER A 25 -9.87 9.95 5.39
C SER A 25 -9.53 8.45 5.36
N LYS A 26 -9.65 7.81 4.19
CA LYS A 26 -9.36 6.38 4.05
C LYS A 26 -7.91 6.17 3.65
N ALA A 27 -7.05 6.07 4.67
CA ALA A 27 -5.62 5.76 4.54
C ALA A 27 -5.33 4.70 3.46
N MET A 28 -4.29 4.95 2.67
CA MET A 28 -3.81 4.04 1.65
C MET A 28 -2.61 3.23 2.16
N VAL A 29 -2.34 2.10 1.49
CA VAL A 29 -1.20 1.26 1.84
C VAL A 29 0.06 1.81 1.17
N CYS A 30 1.10 2.06 1.96
CA CYS A 30 2.45 2.34 1.51
C CYS A 30 3.22 1.02 1.36
N LEU A 31 3.75 0.77 0.16
CA LEU A 31 4.71 -0.29 -0.08
C LEU A 31 6.12 0.23 0.20
N VAL A 32 6.88 -0.53 0.96
CA VAL A 32 8.32 -0.32 1.19
C VAL A 32 9.07 -1.60 0.81
N GLN A 33 10.31 -1.44 0.37
CA GLN A 33 11.15 -2.50 -0.15
C GLN A 33 11.61 -3.48 0.94
N SER A 34 11.89 -2.97 2.13
CA SER A 34 12.47 -3.72 3.25
C SER A 34 12.17 -3.07 4.59
N GLU A 35 12.42 -3.80 5.67
CA GLU A 35 12.35 -3.32 7.05
C GLU A 35 13.28 -2.12 7.28
N VAL A 36 14.50 -2.17 6.72
CA VAL A 36 15.45 -1.04 6.76
C VAL A 36 14.88 0.22 6.09
N GLN A 37 14.08 0.06 5.03
CA GLN A 37 13.38 1.20 4.44
C GLN A 37 12.21 1.65 5.33
N LEU A 38 11.48 0.72 5.94
CA LEU A 38 10.35 1.02 6.85
C LEU A 38 10.78 1.92 8.03
N GLU A 39 11.92 1.65 8.66
CA GLU A 39 12.49 2.47 9.76
C GLU A 39 12.71 3.94 9.40
N ARG A 40 12.87 4.24 8.10
CA ARG A 40 12.99 5.62 7.61
C ARG A 40 11.65 6.35 7.59
N TYR A 41 10.54 5.62 7.56
CA TYR A 41 9.19 6.15 7.43
C TYR A 41 8.28 5.88 8.63
N CYS A 42 8.77 5.14 9.63
CA CYS A 42 8.06 4.85 10.87
C CYS A 42 9.04 4.95 12.03
N GLN A 43 8.72 5.76 13.05
CA GLN A 43 9.66 5.99 14.16
C GLN A 43 9.67 4.85 15.18
N ALA A 44 8.54 4.17 15.36
CA ALA A 44 8.41 3.15 16.37
C ALA A 44 7.73 1.92 15.80
N ILE A 45 8.55 0.91 15.56
CA ILE A 45 8.12 -0.37 15.01
C ILE A 45 8.31 -1.38 16.15
N PRO A 46 7.22 -1.92 16.73
CA PRO A 46 7.33 -2.97 17.75
C PRO A 46 8.03 -4.20 17.18
N ASP A 47 8.82 -4.92 17.99
CA ASP A 47 9.61 -6.08 17.52
C ASP A 47 8.74 -7.14 16.83
N VAL A 48 7.54 -7.37 17.37
CA VAL A 48 6.54 -8.29 16.80
C VAL A 48 6.15 -7.96 15.35
N ALA A 49 6.30 -6.70 14.91
CA ALA A 49 6.03 -6.30 13.54
C ALA A 49 7.02 -6.93 12.55
N TYR A 50 8.29 -7.07 12.93
CA TYR A 50 9.31 -7.73 12.11
C TYR A 50 9.00 -9.22 11.97
N ASP A 51 8.70 -9.89 13.09
CA ASP A 51 8.28 -11.30 13.09
C ASP A 51 7.06 -11.52 12.17
N ILE A 52 6.08 -10.62 12.20
CA ILE A 52 4.90 -10.73 11.33
C ILE A 52 5.29 -10.60 9.86
N TYR A 53 6.18 -9.67 9.49
CA TYR A 53 6.62 -9.56 8.09
C TYR A 53 7.43 -10.78 7.63
N GLU A 54 8.31 -11.30 8.48
CA GLU A 54 9.13 -12.47 8.20
C GLU A 54 8.25 -13.72 8.00
N PHE A 55 7.41 -14.04 8.99
CA PHE A 55 6.68 -15.31 9.05
C PHE A 55 5.32 -15.30 8.36
N ALA A 56 4.79 -14.15 7.90
CA ALA A 56 3.51 -14.12 7.21
C ALA A 56 3.54 -14.93 5.89
N GLU A 57 2.68 -15.95 5.81
CA GLU A 57 2.49 -16.76 4.59
C GLU A 57 1.67 -16.03 3.52
N LYS A 58 0.86 -15.05 3.93
CA LYS A 58 0.00 -14.24 3.06
C LYS A 58 0.54 -12.82 2.98
N PRO A 59 0.18 -12.05 1.94
CA PRO A 59 0.45 -10.62 1.95
C PRO A 59 -0.15 -9.97 3.21
N THR A 60 0.68 -9.30 4.00
CA THR A 60 0.27 -8.67 5.26
C THR A 60 0.62 -7.20 5.24
N THR A 61 -0.31 -6.38 5.70
CA THR A 61 -0.15 -4.94 5.87
C THR A 61 -0.28 -4.62 7.35
N LEU A 62 0.69 -3.87 7.88
CA LEU A 62 0.68 -3.41 9.27
C LEU A 62 0.34 -1.93 9.30
N ILE A 63 -0.63 -1.53 10.13
CA ILE A 63 -0.85 -0.13 10.48
C ILE A 63 0.02 0.15 11.69
N LEU A 64 0.97 1.06 11.51
CA LEU A 64 1.96 1.46 12.50
C LEU A 64 1.82 2.94 12.79
N ASP A 65 2.04 3.31 14.04
CA ASP A 65 1.92 4.69 14.52
C ASP A 65 3.18 5.51 14.23
N GLN A 66 3.09 6.84 14.34
CA GLN A 66 4.20 7.77 14.15
C GLN A 66 4.90 7.62 12.79
N ALA A 67 4.09 7.61 11.73
CA ALA A 67 4.61 7.68 10.37
C ALA A 67 5.31 9.03 10.12
N LYS A 68 6.42 9.01 9.38
CA LYS A 68 7.22 10.20 9.04
C LYS A 68 7.67 10.15 7.59
N GLY A 69 7.90 11.31 6.99
CA GLY A 69 8.38 11.40 5.60
C GLY A 69 7.40 10.88 4.54
N ILE A 70 6.15 10.61 4.93
CA ILE A 70 5.02 10.30 4.04
C ILE A 70 4.19 11.59 3.84
N ALA A 71 3.55 11.73 2.69
CA ALA A 71 2.68 12.86 2.42
C ALA A 71 1.55 12.95 3.45
N PRO A 72 1.22 14.13 4.00
CA PRO A 72 0.22 14.26 5.06
C PRO A 72 -1.16 13.70 4.69
N ASN A 73 -1.59 13.82 3.44
CA ASN A 73 -2.86 13.27 2.95
C ASN A 73 -2.85 11.74 2.76
N ALA A 74 -1.70 11.07 2.96
CA ALA A 74 -1.60 9.61 3.02
C ALA A 74 -1.45 9.05 4.45
N ILE A 75 -1.35 9.93 5.46
CA ILE A 75 -1.28 9.56 6.88
C ILE A 75 -2.68 9.73 7.49
N ALA A 76 -3.06 8.84 8.40
CA ALA A 76 -4.30 8.97 9.16
C ALA A 76 -4.24 10.12 10.17
N GLU A 77 -5.40 10.60 10.63
CA GLU A 77 -5.48 11.70 11.61
C GLU A 77 -4.75 11.40 12.93
N ASP A 78 -4.67 10.13 13.32
CA ASP A 78 -3.94 9.68 14.51
C ASP A 78 -2.41 9.53 14.28
N GLY A 79 -1.91 9.94 13.11
CA GLY A 79 -0.50 9.86 12.74
C GLY A 79 -0.04 8.46 12.31
N SER A 80 -0.96 7.48 12.20
CA SER A 80 -0.64 6.14 11.74
C SER A 80 -0.63 6.02 10.21
N CYS A 81 0.12 5.03 9.69
CA CYS A 81 0.13 4.70 8.27
C CYS A 81 0.22 3.18 8.06
N ALA A 82 -0.38 2.71 6.98
CA ALA A 82 -0.42 1.30 6.62
C ALA A 82 0.79 0.95 5.74
N PHE A 83 1.67 0.06 6.20
CA PHE A 83 2.87 -0.38 5.49
C PHE A 83 2.78 -1.84 5.05
N ARG A 84 3.32 -2.16 3.87
CA ARG A 84 3.51 -3.53 3.38
C ARG A 84 4.88 -3.68 2.76
N ILE A 85 5.54 -4.79 3.07
CA ILE A 85 6.73 -5.26 2.34
C ILE A 85 6.25 -6.33 1.33
N PRO A 86 6.15 -6.03 0.03
CA PRO A 86 5.65 -7.00 -0.94
C PRO A 86 6.68 -8.10 -1.20
N LYS A 87 6.24 -9.36 -1.31
CA LYS A 87 7.11 -10.51 -1.66
C LYS A 87 7.22 -10.76 -3.17
N ASP A 88 6.45 -10.04 -3.99
CA ASP A 88 6.46 -10.17 -5.46
C ASP A 88 7.73 -9.56 -6.07
N ASP A 89 8.38 -10.32 -6.97
CA ASP A 89 9.65 -9.95 -7.60
C ASP A 89 9.59 -8.63 -8.37
N PHE A 90 8.48 -8.38 -9.07
CA PHE A 90 8.32 -7.14 -9.83
C PHE A 90 8.20 -5.96 -8.88
N CYS A 91 7.37 -6.07 -7.84
CA CYS A 91 7.24 -5.04 -6.81
C CYS A 91 8.57 -4.75 -6.12
N GLN A 92 9.33 -5.79 -5.77
CA GLN A 92 10.65 -5.65 -5.13
C GLN A 92 11.63 -4.90 -6.01
N LYS A 93 11.75 -5.27 -7.29
CA LYS A 93 12.62 -4.58 -8.25
C LYS A 93 12.18 -3.13 -8.47
N LEU A 94 10.87 -2.89 -8.60
CA LEU A 94 10.32 -1.55 -8.75
C LEU A 94 10.69 -0.67 -7.56
N LEU A 95 10.44 -1.13 -6.34
CA LEU A 95 10.72 -0.37 -5.12
C LEU A 95 12.23 -0.14 -4.92
N GLN A 96 13.07 -1.11 -5.26
CA GLN A 96 14.52 -0.97 -5.22
C GLN A 96 15.03 0.14 -6.15
N GLN A 97 14.49 0.24 -7.37
CA GLN A 97 14.85 1.31 -8.31
C GLN A 97 14.21 2.65 -7.93
N PHE A 98 12.98 2.62 -7.42
CA PHE A 98 12.23 3.82 -7.03
C PHE A 98 12.78 4.49 -5.76
N LYS A 99 13.37 3.73 -4.84
CA LYS A 99 14.06 4.19 -3.61
C LYS A 99 13.21 4.99 -2.62
N LYS A 100 11.89 5.01 -2.82
CA LYS A 100 10.89 5.70 -1.99
C LYS A 100 9.71 4.77 -1.71
N PRO A 101 8.88 5.05 -0.70
CA PRO A 101 7.63 4.35 -0.46
C PRO A 101 6.66 4.63 -1.60
N LEU A 102 5.94 3.60 -2.03
CA LEU A 102 4.98 3.68 -3.11
C LEU A 102 3.57 3.44 -2.54
N ILE A 103 2.64 4.38 -2.73
CA ILE A 103 1.23 4.09 -2.46
C ILE A 103 0.79 2.96 -3.39
N ALA A 104 0.03 2.01 -2.87
CA ALA A 104 -0.59 0.97 -3.67
C ALA A 104 -2.04 0.73 -3.23
N THR A 105 -2.93 0.77 -4.21
CA THR A 105 -4.36 0.48 -4.05
C THR A 105 -4.85 -0.32 -5.24
N SER A 106 -5.98 -1.01 -5.11
CA SER A 106 -6.54 -1.82 -6.20
C SER A 106 -6.90 -0.96 -7.42
N ALA A 107 -6.75 -1.50 -8.63
CA ALA A 107 -7.00 -0.76 -9.87
C ALA A 107 -8.50 -0.68 -10.24
N ASN A 108 -9.28 -0.06 -9.37
CA ASN A 108 -10.73 0.16 -9.56
C ASN A 108 -11.20 1.44 -8.86
N ILE A 109 -12.33 1.97 -9.31
CA ILE A 109 -13.09 3.02 -8.62
C ILE A 109 -13.52 2.50 -7.24
N SER A 110 -13.45 3.34 -6.22
CA SER A 110 -13.83 2.97 -4.85
C SER A 110 -15.27 2.47 -4.78
N GLY A 111 -15.48 1.37 -4.05
CA GLY A 111 -16.77 0.67 -3.94
C GLY A 111 -16.99 -0.43 -5.00
N GLN A 112 -16.25 -0.39 -6.11
CA GLN A 112 -16.33 -1.45 -7.14
C GLN A 112 -15.44 -2.66 -6.79
N PRO A 113 -15.72 -3.85 -7.37
CA PRO A 113 -14.84 -5.01 -7.24
C PRO A 113 -13.43 -4.72 -7.78
N ALA A 114 -12.42 -5.32 -7.14
CA ALA A 114 -11.06 -5.26 -7.64
C ALA A 114 -10.90 -6.18 -8.87
N PRO A 115 -10.19 -5.73 -9.92
CA PRO A 115 -10.03 -6.50 -11.15
C PRO A 115 -9.13 -7.72 -10.92
N LYS A 116 -9.51 -8.87 -11.47
CA LYS A 116 -8.73 -10.12 -11.45
C LYS A 116 -7.65 -10.19 -12.51
N GLY A 117 -7.82 -9.43 -13.59
CA GLY A 117 -6.87 -9.35 -14.68
C GLY A 117 -6.90 -7.97 -15.33
N PHE A 118 -5.98 -7.76 -16.26
CA PHE A 118 -5.85 -6.47 -16.95
C PHE A 118 -7.15 -6.08 -17.69
N LYS A 119 -7.81 -7.06 -18.30
CA LYS A 119 -9.05 -6.86 -19.08
C LYS A 119 -10.26 -6.41 -18.25
N GLU A 120 -10.21 -6.59 -16.93
CA GLU A 120 -11.29 -6.17 -16.01
C GLU A 120 -11.09 -4.74 -15.49
N ILE A 121 -9.96 -4.09 -15.81
CA ILE A 121 -9.71 -2.71 -15.41
C ILE A 121 -10.58 -1.78 -16.26
N GLN A 122 -11.34 -0.92 -15.60
CA GLN A 122 -12.20 0.06 -16.26
C GLN A 122 -11.37 1.07 -17.07
N ASN A 123 -11.84 1.45 -18.27
CA ASN A 123 -11.14 2.42 -19.12
C ASN A 123 -10.86 3.75 -18.40
N GLU A 124 -11.77 4.21 -17.55
CA GLU A 124 -11.58 5.41 -16.74
C GLU A 124 -10.30 5.34 -15.87
N ILE A 125 -9.98 4.17 -15.30
CA ILE A 125 -8.74 3.97 -14.56
C ILE A 125 -7.53 3.95 -15.49
N LEU A 126 -7.64 3.29 -16.66
CA LEU A 126 -6.55 3.18 -17.63
C LEU A 126 -6.17 4.54 -18.23
N GLU A 127 -7.16 5.38 -18.52
CA GLU A 127 -6.98 6.73 -19.05
C GLU A 127 -6.52 7.72 -17.97
N GLY A 128 -6.90 7.49 -16.70
CA GLY A 128 -6.55 8.37 -15.59
C GLY A 128 -5.15 8.16 -15.02
N VAL A 129 -4.43 7.10 -15.41
CA VAL A 129 -3.04 6.86 -14.99
C VAL A 129 -2.05 7.32 -16.06
N SER A 130 -0.90 7.82 -15.63
CA SER A 130 0.15 8.27 -16.55
C SER A 130 0.88 7.12 -17.26
N TYR A 131 0.83 5.91 -16.69
CA TYR A 131 1.51 4.75 -17.24
C TYR A 131 0.88 3.44 -16.75
N VAL A 132 0.81 2.47 -17.65
CA VAL A 132 0.40 1.09 -17.36
C VAL A 132 1.59 0.18 -17.67
N VAL A 133 2.02 -0.59 -16.68
CA VAL A 133 3.14 -1.52 -16.87
C VAL A 133 2.66 -2.70 -17.72
N PRO A 134 3.33 -3.04 -18.84
CA PRO A 134 2.95 -4.15 -19.70
C PRO A 134 3.39 -5.49 -19.09
N LEU A 135 2.76 -5.88 -17.98
CA LEU A 135 2.97 -7.18 -17.35
C LEU A 135 2.08 -8.24 -18.00
N PRO A 136 2.58 -9.48 -18.17
CA PRO A 136 1.73 -10.58 -18.62
C PRO A 136 0.62 -10.82 -17.60
N ASP A 137 -0.58 -11.11 -18.09
CA ASP A 137 -1.76 -11.35 -17.24
C ASP A 137 -1.56 -12.66 -16.49
N LYS A 138 -1.08 -12.57 -15.25
CA LYS A 138 -1.01 -13.70 -14.34
C LYS A 138 -2.34 -13.77 -13.60
N ALA A 139 -3.01 -14.93 -13.68
CA ALA A 139 -4.09 -15.24 -12.77
C ALA A 139 -3.53 -15.20 -11.34
N SER A 140 -3.79 -14.12 -10.62
CA SER A 140 -3.44 -14.00 -9.21
C SER A 140 -4.66 -14.37 -8.39
N GLU A 141 -4.50 -15.23 -7.37
CA GLU A 141 -5.53 -15.36 -6.34
C GLU A 141 -5.73 -13.98 -5.70
N ASN A 142 -6.85 -13.35 -6.04
CA ASN A 142 -7.14 -11.95 -5.78
C ASN A 142 -7.53 -11.68 -4.31
N LYS A 143 -6.93 -12.41 -3.36
CA LYS A 143 -7.18 -12.20 -1.95
C LYS A 143 -6.42 -10.95 -1.51
N PRO A 144 -7.13 -9.94 -0.98
CA PRO A 144 -6.47 -8.75 -0.49
C PRO A 144 -5.63 -9.12 0.75
N SER A 145 -4.66 -8.28 1.10
CA SER A 145 -3.78 -8.57 2.25
C SER A 145 -4.57 -8.65 3.56
N THR A 146 -4.06 -9.42 4.51
CA THR A 146 -4.40 -9.24 5.91
C THR A 146 -3.98 -7.82 6.34
N ILE A 147 -4.78 -7.16 7.17
CA ILE A 147 -4.47 -5.85 7.75
C ILE A 147 -4.53 -5.98 9.27
N ILE A 148 -3.43 -5.63 9.93
CA ILE A 148 -3.29 -5.67 11.38
C ILE A 148 -2.83 -4.28 11.83
N LYS A 149 -3.53 -3.66 12.79
CA LYS A 149 -3.02 -2.49 13.50
C LYS A 149 -2.26 -2.95 14.73
N ILE A 150 -1.05 -2.47 14.90
CA ILE A 150 -0.20 -2.78 16.05
C ILE A 150 0.07 -1.46 16.77
N ALA A 151 -0.43 -1.36 18.00
CA ALA A 151 -0.16 -0.21 18.86
C ALA A 151 1.20 -0.37 19.56
N PHE A 152 1.71 0.74 20.11
CA PHE A 152 2.95 0.79 20.89
C PHE A 152 3.02 -0.19 22.07
N ASP A 153 1.89 -0.47 22.71
CA ASP A 153 1.79 -1.40 23.82
C ASP A 153 1.70 -2.87 23.38
N CYS A 154 2.01 -3.15 22.11
CA CYS A 154 1.90 -4.44 21.43
C CYS A 154 0.45 -4.96 21.33
N THR A 155 -0.56 -4.13 21.57
CA THR A 155 -1.95 -4.50 21.30
C THR A 155 -2.18 -4.64 19.80
N MET A 156 -2.66 -5.82 19.39
CA MET A 156 -2.92 -6.15 17.99
C MET A 156 -4.42 -6.16 17.70
N ASN A 157 -4.83 -5.43 16.66
CA ASN A 157 -6.19 -5.42 16.15
C ASN A 157 -6.22 -5.86 14.69
N ILE A 158 -6.90 -6.98 14.40
CA ILE A 158 -7.08 -7.45 13.03
C ILE A 158 -8.22 -6.67 12.39
N ILE A 159 -7.90 -5.86 11.38
CA ILE A 159 -8.86 -5.04 10.63
C ILE A 159 -9.44 -5.84 9.46
N ARG A 160 -8.62 -6.71 8.85
CA ARG A 160 -9.03 -7.61 7.77
C ARG A 160 -8.19 -8.89 7.82
N ALA A 161 -8.84 -10.05 7.78
CA ALA A 161 -8.20 -11.36 7.73
C ALA A 161 -7.93 -11.79 6.27
#